data_AF-A0A950U985-F1
#
_entry.id   AF-A0A950U985-F1
#
_cell.length_a   1.000
_cell.length_b   1.000
_cell.length_c   1.000
_cell.angle_alpha   90.00
_cell.angle_beta   90.00
_cell.angle_gamma   90.00
#
_symmetry.space_group_name_H-M   'P 1'
#
loop_
_entity.id
_entity.type
_entity.pdbx_description
1 polymer ?
#
loop_
_entity_poly.entity_id
_entity_poly.type
_entity_poly.pdbx_seq_one_letter_code
_entity_poly.pdbx_strand_id
1 'polypeptide(L)'
;MPAAPSSLTDPAIGQLLTAVRALGSDRARLLPVLAAVPDPRARRGIRHKLAVILGLAVCAVLAGSRSFAAIAEWAADTDQGTRDALGVTGVVPSESTFRRTLQQL
;
A
#
# COMPACT_ATOMS: atom_id res chain seq x y z
N MET A 1 28.44 17.93 9.70
CA MET A 1 27.68 17.19 8.68
C MET A 1 26.24 17.06 9.17
N PRO A 2 25.27 17.84 8.64
CA PRO A 2 23.88 17.67 9.02
C PRO A 2 23.32 16.40 8.34
N ALA A 3 22.55 15.61 9.09
CA ALA A 3 21.85 14.46 8.55
C ALA A 3 20.80 14.91 7.52
N ALA A 4 20.69 14.20 6.40
CA ALA A 4 19.63 14.43 5.43
C ALA A 4 18.25 14.25 6.10
N PRO A 5 17.24 15.05 5.75
CA PRO A 5 15.92 14.96 6.36
C PRO A 5 15.29 13.59 6.05
N SER A 6 14.96 12.83 7.10
CA SER A 6 14.25 11.54 7.05
C SER A 6 12.76 11.66 6.67
N SER A 7 12.39 12.59 5.78
CA SER A 7 11.01 12.83 5.36
C SER A 7 10.74 12.26 3.97
N LEU A 8 10.66 10.93 3.87
CA LEU A 8 10.20 10.19 2.68
C LEU A 8 8.66 10.04 2.63
N THR A 9 7.95 10.39 3.70
CA THR A 9 6.48 10.42 3.71
C THR A 9 5.86 11.48 2.78
N ASP A 10 6.61 12.51 2.42
CA ASP A 10 6.17 13.62 1.56
C ASP A 10 5.95 13.23 0.07
N PRO A 11 6.88 12.52 -0.61
CA PRO A 11 6.73 12.16 -2.01
C PRO A 11 5.58 11.19 -2.30
N ALA A 12 5.35 10.16 -1.47
CA ALA A 12 4.32 9.15 -1.74
C ALA A 12 2.90 9.75 -1.71
N ILE A 13 2.62 10.60 -0.72
CA ILE A 13 1.33 11.31 -0.61
C ILE A 13 1.19 12.32 -1.76
N GLY A 14 2.25 13.07 -2.08
CA GLY A 14 2.22 14.03 -3.20
C GLY A 14 1.96 13.38 -4.56
N GLN A 15 2.56 12.21 -4.83
CA GLN A 15 2.33 11.44 -6.06
C GLN A 15 0.91 10.88 -6.11
N LEU A 16 0.40 10.36 -4.99
CA LEU A 16 -0.98 9.87 -4.90
C LEU A 16 -1.98 11.00 -5.15
N LEU A 17 -1.77 12.18 -4.57
CA LEU A 17 -2.61 13.35 -4.81
C LEU A 17 -2.57 13.82 -6.26
N THR A 18 -1.40 13.76 -6.90
CA THR A 18 -1.25 14.08 -8.33
C THR A 18 -2.04 13.09 -9.19
N ALA A 19 -1.94 11.79 -8.89
CA ALA A 19 -2.69 10.75 -9.58
C ALA A 19 -4.20 10.91 -9.41
N VAL A 20 -4.69 11.18 -8.18
CA VAL A 20 -6.11 11.44 -7.89
C VAL A 20 -6.63 12.64 -8.70
N ARG A 21 -5.86 13.73 -8.76
CA ARG A 21 -6.26 14.94 -9.51
C ARG A 21 -6.32 14.71 -11.02
N ALA A 22 -5.43 13.87 -11.56
CA ALA A 22 -5.39 13.55 -12.99
C ALA A 22 -6.57 12.67 -13.45
N LEU A 23 -7.26 11.97 -12.53
CA LEU A 23 -8.29 10.97 -12.88
C LEU A 23 -9.72 11.53 -12.97
N GLY A 24 -9.95 12.81 -12.64
CA GLY A 24 -11.29 13.42 -12.71
C GLY A 24 -12.32 12.80 -11.75
N SER A 25 -13.57 13.30 -11.76
CA SER A 25 -14.63 12.93 -10.79
C SER A 25 -15.33 11.60 -11.06
N ASP A 26 -14.92 10.84 -12.08
CA ASP A 26 -15.50 9.53 -12.38
C ASP A 26 -14.92 8.46 -11.47
N ARG A 27 -15.73 7.96 -10.52
CA ARG A 27 -15.54 6.79 -9.63
C ARG A 27 -14.16 6.11 -9.78
N ALA A 28 -13.10 6.77 -9.30
CA ALA A 28 -11.76 6.25 -9.42
C ALA A 28 -11.65 4.95 -8.61
N ARG A 29 -11.20 3.87 -9.25
CA ARG A 29 -10.85 2.63 -8.53
C ARG A 29 -9.53 2.87 -7.79
N LEU A 30 -9.49 2.52 -6.51
CA LEU A 30 -8.34 2.75 -5.61
C LEU A 30 -7.03 2.18 -6.16
N LEU A 31 -7.03 0.94 -6.66
CA LEU A 31 -5.81 0.25 -7.09
C LEU A 31 -5.03 0.95 -8.21
N PRO A 32 -5.65 1.43 -9.32
CA PRO A 32 -4.96 2.25 -10.31
C PRO A 32 -4.26 3.49 -9.73
N VAL A 33 -4.89 4.17 -8.77
CA VAL A 33 -4.28 5.34 -8.09
C VAL A 33 -3.05 4.91 -7.30
N LEU A 34 -3.18 3.82 -6.54
CA LEU A 34 -2.07 3.29 -5.73
C LEU A 34 -0.91 2.76 -6.59
N ALA A 35 -1.18 2.32 -7.81
CA ALA A 35 -0.15 1.89 -8.76
C ALA A 35 0.72 3.04 -9.28
N ALA A 36 0.29 4.30 -9.11
CA ALA A 36 1.11 5.46 -9.47
C ALA A 36 2.24 5.74 -8.46
N VAL A 37 2.19 5.15 -7.27
CA VAL A 37 3.26 5.26 -6.27
C VAL A 37 4.46 4.42 -6.74
N PRO A 38 5.65 5.01 -6.97
CA PRO A 38 6.85 4.28 -7.34
C PRO A 38 7.22 3.25 -6.27
N ASP A 39 7.59 2.04 -6.68
CA ASP A 39 8.03 1.00 -5.76
C ASP A 39 9.52 1.16 -5.44
N PRO A 40 9.91 1.54 -4.19
CA PRO A 40 11.31 1.73 -3.82
C PRO A 40 12.07 0.39 -3.67
N ARG A 41 11.36 -0.75 -3.71
CA ARG A 41 11.95 -2.07 -3.47
C ARG A 41 12.70 -2.57 -4.70
N ALA A 42 13.81 -3.28 -4.46
CA ALA A 42 14.58 -3.88 -5.53
C ALA A 42 13.76 -4.92 -6.32
N ARG A 43 13.84 -4.88 -7.66
CA ARG A 43 13.06 -5.73 -8.60
C ARG A 43 13.15 -7.23 -8.30
N ARG A 44 14.27 -7.70 -7.75
CA ARG A 44 14.53 -9.13 -7.46
C ARG A 44 13.78 -9.65 -6.21
N GLY A 45 13.16 -8.78 -5.42
CA GLY A 45 12.44 -9.13 -4.18
C GLY A 45 10.91 -8.96 -4.24
N ILE A 46 10.33 -8.69 -5.41
CA ILE A 46 8.90 -8.35 -5.52
C ILE A 46 8.06 -9.63 -5.57
N ARG A 47 7.52 -10.03 -4.41
CA ARG A 47 6.50 -11.09 -4.30
C ARG A 47 5.06 -10.56 -4.35
N HIS A 48 4.85 -9.35 -3.81
CA HIS A 48 3.55 -8.70 -3.78
C HIS A 48 3.67 -7.31 -4.41
N LYS A 49 2.79 -6.99 -5.36
CA LYS A 49 2.74 -5.67 -5.99
C LYS A 49 2.50 -4.60 -4.94
N LEU A 50 3.19 -3.46 -5.04
CA LEU A 50 3.06 -2.37 -4.06
C LEU A 50 1.60 -1.88 -3.91
N ALA A 51 0.89 -1.71 -5.03
CA ALA A 51 -0.51 -1.30 -5.03
C ALA A 51 -1.42 -2.24 -4.21
N VAL A 52 -1.12 -3.55 -4.19
CA VAL A 52 -1.87 -4.54 -3.41
C VAL A 52 -1.59 -4.38 -1.91
N ILE A 53 -0.32 -4.21 -1.53
CA ILE A 53 0.07 -3.94 -0.14
C ILE A 53 -0.58 -2.64 0.36
N LEU A 54 -0.54 -1.58 -0.45
CA LEU A 54 -1.16 -0.31 -0.13
C LEU A 54 -2.69 -0.44 -0.02
N GLY A 55 -3.33 -1.16 -0.94
CA GLY A 55 -4.77 -1.38 -0.92
C GLY A 55 -5.22 -2.11 0.35
N LEU A 56 -4.53 -3.19 0.71
CA LEU A 56 -4.76 -3.92 1.96
C LEU A 56 -4.55 -3.04 3.19
N ALA A 57 -3.47 -2.25 3.23
CA ALA A 57 -3.18 -1.36 4.35
C ALA A 57 -4.25 -0.27 4.51
N VAL A 58 -4.70 0.35 3.41
CA VAL A 58 -5.78 1.35 3.45
C VAL A 58 -7.08 0.72 3.95
N CYS A 59 -7.49 -0.42 3.42
CA CYS A 59 -8.71 -1.09 3.86
C CYS A 59 -8.64 -1.50 5.34
N ALA A 60 -7.51 -2.04 5.80
CA ALA A 60 -7.31 -2.38 7.20
C ALA A 60 -7.39 -1.15 8.11
N VAL A 61 -6.76 -0.04 7.74
CA VAL A 61 -6.83 1.21 8.53
C VAL A 61 -8.25 1.77 8.57
N LEU A 62 -8.98 1.72 7.45
CA LEU A 62 -10.39 2.10 7.41
C LEU A 62 -11.28 1.18 8.28
N ALA A 63 -10.91 -0.08 8.42
CA ALA A 63 -11.54 -1.03 9.34
C ALA A 63 -11.10 -0.86 10.81
N GLY A 64 -10.21 0.10 11.09
CA GLY A 64 -9.79 0.46 12.45
C GLY A 64 -8.45 -0.13 12.89
N SER A 65 -7.70 -0.82 12.03
CA SER A 65 -6.37 -1.33 12.37
C SER A 65 -5.38 -0.20 12.63
N ARG A 66 -4.69 -0.23 13.78
CA ARG A 66 -3.75 0.82 14.24
C ARG A 66 -2.30 0.36 14.38
N SER A 67 -1.98 -0.86 13.98
CA SER A 67 -0.62 -1.43 14.03
C SER A 67 -0.34 -2.30 12.82
N PHE A 68 0.94 -2.51 12.48
CA PHE A 68 1.31 -3.39 11.36
C PHE A 68 0.85 -4.84 11.56
N ALA A 69 0.84 -5.31 12.81
CA ALA A 69 0.31 -6.62 13.17
C ALA A 69 -1.20 -6.69 12.89
N ALA A 70 -1.97 -5.68 13.34
CA ALA A 70 -3.41 -5.62 13.09
C ALA A 70 -3.75 -5.47 11.60
N ILE A 71 -2.89 -4.83 10.81
CA ILE A 71 -3.07 -4.76 9.36
C ILE A 71 -2.86 -6.14 8.72
N ALA A 72 -1.83 -6.88 9.14
CA ALA A 72 -1.55 -8.22 8.62
C ALA A 72 -2.61 -9.23 9.02
N GLU A 73 -3.11 -9.16 10.26
CA GLU A 73 -4.22 -9.97 10.76
C GLU A 73 -5.49 -9.68 9.96
N TRP A 74 -5.86 -8.40 9.82
CA TRP A 74 -7.02 -8.02 9.00
C TRP A 74 -6.91 -8.52 7.55
N ALA A 75 -5.73 -8.43 6.95
CA ALA A 75 -5.49 -8.92 5.59
C ALA A 75 -5.59 -10.45 5.49
N ALA A 76 -5.18 -11.16 6.56
CA ALA A 76 -5.28 -12.61 6.67
C ALA A 76 -6.74 -13.07 6.89
N ASP A 77 -7.55 -12.28 7.60
CA ASP A 77 -8.94 -12.65 7.95
C ASP A 77 -9.99 -12.18 6.92
N THR A 78 -9.63 -11.21 6.09
CA THR A 78 -10.49 -10.67 5.03
C THR A 78 -10.98 -11.74 4.05
N ASP A 79 -12.22 -11.66 3.60
CA ASP A 79 -12.82 -12.63 2.69
C ASP A 79 -12.13 -12.67 1.31
N GLN A 80 -12.31 -13.77 0.59
CA GLN A 80 -11.66 -13.99 -0.70
C GLN A 80 -12.09 -12.96 -1.76
N GLY A 81 -13.34 -12.50 -1.75
CA GLY A 81 -13.84 -11.51 -2.71
C GLY A 81 -13.13 -10.17 -2.56
N THR A 82 -12.91 -9.74 -1.32
CA THR A 82 -12.11 -8.54 -1.03
C THR A 82 -10.64 -8.72 -1.44
N ARG A 83 -10.05 -9.90 -1.18
CA ARG A 83 -8.66 -10.20 -1.63
C ARG A 83 -8.53 -10.17 -3.16
N ASP A 84 -9.49 -10.74 -3.88
CA ASP A 84 -9.51 -10.77 -5.34
C ASP A 84 -9.72 -9.36 -5.91
N ALA A 85 -10.62 -8.57 -5.32
CA ALA A 85 -10.83 -7.18 -5.68
C ALA A 85 -9.58 -6.30 -5.47
N LEU A 86 -8.77 -6.62 -4.46
CA LEU A 86 -7.48 -5.99 -4.19
C LEU A 86 -6.32 -6.56 -5.02
N GLY A 87 -6.55 -7.62 -5.80
CA GLY A 87 -5.55 -8.24 -6.67
C GLY A 87 -4.50 -9.06 -5.94
N VAL A 88 -4.85 -9.65 -4.78
CA VAL A 88 -3.97 -10.57 -4.04
C VAL A 88 -3.83 -11.86 -4.83
N THR A 89 -2.63 -12.11 -5.37
CA THR A 89 -2.31 -13.37 -6.06
C THR A 89 -1.52 -14.29 -5.13
N GLY A 90 -2.21 -15.27 -4.53
CA GLY A 90 -1.58 -16.28 -3.66
C GLY A 90 -1.53 -15.90 -2.18
N VAL A 91 -0.35 -16.02 -1.55
CA VAL A 91 -0.19 -15.82 -0.10
C VAL A 91 -0.36 -14.35 0.27
N VAL A 92 -1.09 -14.08 1.36
CA VAL A 92 -1.26 -12.73 1.92
C VAL A 92 0.08 -12.20 2.47
N PRO A 93 0.41 -10.91 2.30
CA PRO A 93 1.62 -10.32 2.87
C PRO A 93 1.70 -10.48 4.39
N SER A 94 2.88 -10.84 4.91
CA SER A 94 3.13 -10.90 6.36
C SER A 94 3.20 -9.49 6.99
N GLU A 95 3.08 -9.39 8.32
CA GLU A 95 3.36 -8.16 9.08
C GLU A 95 4.71 -7.55 8.67
N SER A 96 5.76 -8.39 8.59
CA SER A 96 7.10 -7.91 8.27
C SER A 96 7.20 -7.33 6.86
N THR A 97 6.31 -7.76 5.95
CA THR A 97 6.18 -7.23 4.59
C THR A 97 5.51 -5.86 4.62
N PHE A 98 4.41 -5.71 5.36
CA PHE A 98 3.73 -4.43 5.55
C PHE A 98 4.67 -3.42 6.19
N ARG A 99 5.26 -3.74 7.34
CA ARG A 99 6.16 -2.84 8.06
C ARG A 99 7.32 -2.38 7.20
N ARG A 100 8.07 -3.31 6.59
CA ARG A 100 9.23 -2.95 5.74
C ARG A 100 8.82 -2.13 4.53
N THR A 101 7.75 -2.50 3.84
CA THR A 101 7.32 -1.79 2.63
C THR A 101 6.84 -0.39 2.98
N LEU A 102 5.96 -0.25 3.98
CA LEU A 102 5.37 1.04 4.34
C LEU A 102 6.38 2.01 4.99
N GLN A 103 7.41 1.50 5.67
CA GLN A 103 8.50 2.33 6.21
C GLN A 103 9.52 2.78 5.15
N GLN A 104 9.48 2.18 3.95
CA GLN A 104 10.38 2.50 2.85
C GLN A 104 9.76 3.47 1.83
N LEU A 105 8.46 3.77 1.97
CA LEU A 105 7.74 4.76 1.18
C LEU A 105 8.05 6.17 1.65
#